data_AF-A0A7T5RE69-F1
#
_entry.id   AF-A0A7T5RE69-F1
#
_cell.length_a   1.000
_cell.length_b   1.000
_cell.length_c   1.000
_cell.angle_alpha   90.00
_cell.angle_beta   90.00
_cell.angle_gamma   90.00
#
_symmetry.space_group_name_H-M   'P 1'
#
loop_
_entity.id
_entity.type
_entity.pdbx_description
1 polymer ?
#
loop_
_entity_poly.entity_id
_entity_poly.type
_entity_poly.pdbx_seq_one_letter_code
_entity_poly.pdbx_strand_id
1 'polypeptide(L)'
;MYKLARGFTLIELLVVISIIGILATLVSANLNSARGRARDASRKSDIRNIATALRLYYNDKNSYPVGTYFDSLWGLPWTDTGVTYMSKLPGDPLSDQTYKYEVGADGNSYTLSACLENSSDAQGVSAAASPYDVWCPTTKWMFQIKQ
;
A
#
# COMPACT_ATOMS: atom_id res chain seq x y z
N MET A 1 -3.31 61.41 -27.54
CA MET A 1 -3.40 60.22 -28.41
C MET A 1 -3.80 59.05 -27.52
N TYR A 2 -5.09 58.69 -27.48
CA TYR A 2 -5.60 57.68 -26.53
C TYR A 2 -5.49 56.28 -27.15
N LYS A 3 -4.66 55.43 -26.56
CA LYS A 3 -4.57 54.00 -26.90
C LYS A 3 -5.90 53.35 -26.54
N LEU A 4 -6.65 52.87 -27.53
CA LEU A 4 -7.80 51.98 -27.30
C LEU A 4 -7.26 50.68 -26.71
N ALA A 5 -7.51 50.44 -25.41
CA ALA A 5 -7.22 49.17 -24.78
C ALA A 5 -8.11 48.09 -25.43
N ARG A 6 -7.50 47.07 -26.03
CA ARG A 6 -8.22 45.91 -26.54
C ARG A 6 -8.75 45.12 -25.33
N GLY A 7 -10.07 45.10 -25.15
CA GLY A 7 -10.73 44.26 -24.15
C GLY A 7 -10.84 42.82 -24.63
N PHE A 8 -10.81 41.88 -23.69
CA PHE A 8 -11.07 40.46 -23.95
C PHE A 8 -12.53 40.25 -24.34
N THR A 9 -12.80 39.40 -25.33
CA THR A 9 -14.18 39.03 -25.71
C THR A 9 -14.71 37.92 -24.80
N LEU A 10 -16.03 37.89 -24.60
CA LEU A 10 -16.68 36.82 -23.83
C LEU A 10 -16.47 35.44 -24.45
N ILE A 11 -16.41 35.35 -25.78
CA ILE A 11 -16.16 34.08 -26.48
C ILE A 11 -14.73 33.57 -26.26
N GLU A 12 -13.74 34.47 -26.24
CA GLU A 12 -12.35 34.10 -25.93
C GLU A 12 -12.22 33.53 -24.51
N LEU A 13 -12.89 34.15 -23.52
CA LEU A 13 -12.91 33.61 -22.16
C LEU A 13 -13.61 32.25 -22.10
N LEU A 14 -14.73 32.10 -22.80
CA LEU A 14 -15.55 30.88 -22.81
C LEU A 14 -14.80 29.69 -23.41
N VAL A 15 -14.06 29.89 -24.49
CA VAL A 15 -13.24 28.84 -25.11
C VAL A 15 -12.08 28.42 -24.21
N VAL A 16 -11.47 29.36 -23.48
CA VAL A 16 -10.34 29.04 -22.58
C VAL A 16 -10.80 28.17 -21.41
N ILE A 17 -11.88 28.56 -20.73
CA ILE A 17 -12.38 27.77 -19.59
C ILE A 17 -12.89 26.39 -20.01
N SER A 18 -13.42 26.26 -21.23
CA SER A 18 -13.88 24.96 -21.74
C SER A 18 -12.70 24.02 -22.01
N ILE A 19 -11.61 24.52 -22.62
CA ILE A 19 -10.38 23.74 -22.82
C ILE A 19 -9.74 23.35 -21.48
N ILE A 20 -9.64 24.28 -20.52
CA ILE A 20 -9.12 23.99 -19.18
C ILE A 20 -9.97 22.92 -18.49
N GLY A 21 -11.30 22.99 -18.61
CA GLY A 21 -12.21 21.99 -18.05
C GLY A 21 -11.95 20.59 -18.60
N ILE A 22 -11.81 20.45 -19.92
CA ILE A 22 -11.50 19.17 -20.58
C ILE A 22 -10.14 18.63 -20.08
N LEU A 23 -9.09 19.45 -20.10
CA LEU A 23 -7.75 19.04 -19.67
C LEU A 23 -7.73 18.65 -18.18
N ALA A 24 -8.44 19.39 -17.32
CA ALA A 24 -8.52 19.10 -15.89
C ALA A 24 -9.14 17.71 -15.61
N THR A 25 -10.18 17.31 -16.34
CA THR A 25 -10.79 15.98 -16.17
C THR A 25 -9.85 14.84 -16.52
N LEU A 26 -9.08 14.95 -17.61
CA LEU A 26 -8.13 13.92 -18.03
C LEU A 26 -6.98 13.75 -17.05
N VAL A 27 -6.50 14.85 -16.46
CA VAL A 27 -5.43 14.83 -15.46
C VAL A 27 -5.90 14.19 -14.15
N SER A 28 -7.13 14.49 -13.72
CA SER A 28 -7.70 13.97 -12.47
C SER A 28 -7.74 12.43 -12.42
N ALA A 29 -8.20 11.78 -13.49
CA ALA A 29 -8.29 10.32 -13.56
C ALA A 29 -6.89 9.66 -13.44
N ASN A 30 -5.90 10.20 -14.15
CA ASN A 30 -4.53 9.69 -14.11
C ASN A 30 -3.87 9.85 -12.73
N LEU A 31 -4.18 10.94 -12.03
CA LEU A 31 -3.63 11.21 -10.71
C LEU A 31 -4.06 10.18 -9.67
N ASN A 32 -5.31 9.71 -9.72
CA ASN A 32 -5.82 8.70 -8.80
C ASN A 32 -5.09 7.36 -8.96
N SER A 33 -4.89 6.91 -10.21
CA SER A 33 -4.12 5.69 -10.49
C SER A 33 -2.65 5.82 -10.08
N ALA A 34 -2.05 6.99 -10.29
CA ALA A 34 -0.67 7.26 -9.87
C ALA A 34 -0.51 7.21 -8.34
N ARG A 35 -1.47 7.79 -7.59
CA ARG A 35 -1.49 7.72 -6.12
C ARG A 35 -1.64 6.28 -5.61
N GLY A 36 -2.49 5.47 -6.24
CA GLY A 36 -2.63 4.05 -5.92
C GLY A 36 -1.31 3.29 -6.07
N ARG A 37 -0.63 3.46 -7.22
CA ARG A 37 0.69 2.85 -7.45
C ARG A 37 1.76 3.32 -6.46
N ALA A 38 1.74 4.59 -6.06
CA ALA A 38 2.65 5.11 -5.05
C ALA A 38 2.43 4.45 -3.67
N ARG A 39 1.16 4.26 -3.26
CA ARG A 39 0.83 3.53 -2.04
C ARG A 39 1.25 2.06 -2.14
N ASP A 40 1.00 1.40 -3.27
CA ASP A 40 1.44 0.02 -3.51
C ASP A 40 2.97 -0.13 -3.44
N ALA A 41 3.73 0.88 -3.90
CA ALA A 41 5.18 0.90 -3.74
C ALA A 41 5.60 1.00 -2.27
N SER A 42 4.91 1.82 -1.46
CA SER A 42 5.12 1.88 0.00
C SER A 42 4.84 0.51 0.63
N ARG A 43 3.65 -0.08 0.37
CA ARG A 43 3.26 -1.40 0.90
C ARG A 43 4.31 -2.47 0.63
N LYS A 44 4.84 -2.50 -0.60
CA LYS A 44 5.90 -3.44 -0.98
C LYS A 44 7.21 -3.19 -0.24
N SER A 45 7.58 -1.92 -0.02
CA SER A 45 8.75 -1.57 0.78
C SER A 45 8.58 -1.98 2.24
N ASP A 46 7.41 -1.68 2.81
CA ASP A 46 7.05 -1.97 4.19
C ASP A 46 7.11 -3.48 4.46
N ILE A 47 6.48 -4.30 3.61
CA ILE A 47 6.55 -5.77 3.71
C ILE A 47 7.97 -6.31 3.63
N ARG A 48 8.83 -5.76 2.76
CA ARG A 48 10.24 -6.20 2.66
C ARG A 48 11.04 -5.86 3.92
N ASN A 49 10.80 -4.69 4.50
CA ASN A 49 11.42 -4.28 5.75
C ASN A 49 10.98 -5.19 6.91
N ILE A 50 9.68 -5.51 6.99
CA ILE A 50 9.15 -6.44 7.99
C ILE A 50 9.74 -7.84 7.80
N ALA A 51 9.82 -8.35 6.56
CA ALA A 51 10.42 -9.65 6.25
C ALA A 51 11.89 -9.73 6.70
N THR A 52 12.63 -8.62 6.62
CA THR A 52 14.00 -8.52 7.12
C THR A 52 14.04 -8.62 8.65
N ALA A 53 13.15 -7.89 9.35
CA ALA A 53 13.03 -7.97 10.80
C ALA A 53 12.58 -9.36 11.28
N LEU A 54 11.66 -10.01 10.56
CA LEU A 54 11.24 -11.40 10.82
C LEU A 54 12.40 -12.37 10.73
N ARG A 55 13.30 -12.18 9.75
CA ARG A 55 14.51 -13.00 9.64
C ARG A 55 15.49 -12.76 10.79
N LEU A 56 15.64 -11.52 11.26
CA LEU A 56 16.45 -11.23 12.45
C LEU A 56 15.87 -11.93 13.69
N TYR A 57 14.55 -11.86 13.89
CA TYR A 57 13.88 -12.57 14.98
C TYR A 57 14.08 -14.09 14.89
N TYR A 58 13.94 -14.67 13.70
CA TYR A 58 14.18 -16.10 13.50
C TYR A 58 15.61 -16.50 13.87
N ASN A 59 16.62 -15.68 13.53
CA ASN A 59 18.01 -15.97 13.89
C ASN A 59 18.23 -16.00 15.41
N ASP A 60 17.51 -15.16 16.16
CA ASP A 60 17.66 -15.06 17.62
C ASP A 60 16.81 -16.09 18.37
N LYS A 61 15.63 -16.44 17.82
CA LYS A 61 14.60 -17.25 18.51
C LYS A 61 14.42 -18.64 17.91
N ASN A 62 15.03 -18.93 16.76
CA ASN A 62 14.88 -20.15 15.97
C ASN A 62 13.42 -20.47 15.59
N SER A 63 12.53 -19.49 15.65
CA SER A 63 11.15 -19.57 15.21
C SER A 63 10.66 -18.18 14.81
N TYR A 64 9.67 -18.09 13.94
CA TYR A 64 8.93 -16.87 13.69
C TYR A 64 7.91 -16.61 14.81
N PRO A 65 7.44 -15.36 15.01
CA PRO A 65 6.41 -15.06 15.99
C PRO A 65 5.13 -15.85 15.68
N VAL A 66 4.69 -16.64 16.66
CA VAL A 66 3.45 -17.43 16.58
C VAL A 66 2.32 -16.76 17.36
N GLY A 67 1.09 -16.93 16.86
CA GLY A 67 -0.12 -16.38 17.49
C GLY A 67 -0.44 -14.94 17.09
N THR A 68 -1.50 -14.39 17.71
CA THR A 68 -2.07 -13.07 17.38
C THR A 68 -1.26 -11.88 17.91
N TYR A 69 -0.18 -12.13 18.66
CA TYR A 69 0.65 -11.07 19.22
C TYR A 69 1.20 -10.16 18.13
N PHE A 70 1.72 -10.72 17.05
CA PHE A 70 2.33 -9.94 15.96
C PHE A 70 1.32 -9.02 15.27
N ASP A 71 0.09 -9.48 15.05
CA ASP A 71 -0.99 -8.69 14.44
C ASP A 71 -1.44 -7.50 15.30
N SER A 72 -1.20 -7.55 16.62
CA SER A 72 -1.54 -6.45 17.52
C SER A 72 -0.50 -5.32 17.54
N LEU A 73 0.67 -5.52 16.92
CA LEU A 73 1.79 -4.58 16.98
C LEU A 73 1.83 -3.57 15.83
N TRP A 74 0.86 -3.57 14.92
CA TRP A 74 0.83 -2.59 13.84
C TRP A 74 0.84 -1.16 14.38
N GLY A 75 1.79 -0.35 13.92
CA GLY A 75 2.01 1.01 14.41
C GLY A 75 2.82 1.12 15.70
N LEU A 76 3.21 0.01 16.33
CA LEU A 76 3.98 -0.06 17.57
C LEU A 76 5.41 -0.59 17.32
N PRO A 77 6.36 -0.33 18.23
CA PRO A 77 7.66 -0.99 18.19
C PRO A 77 7.50 -2.49 18.39
N TRP A 78 8.25 -3.27 17.62
CA TRP A 78 8.35 -4.70 17.82
C TRP A 78 9.60 -5.02 18.62
N THR A 79 9.39 -5.29 19.91
CA THR A 79 10.43 -5.64 20.87
C THR A 79 10.05 -6.93 21.57
N ASP A 80 10.96 -7.89 21.61
CA ASP A 80 10.79 -9.14 22.36
C ASP A 80 11.98 -9.36 23.30
N THR A 81 11.70 -9.65 24.57
CA THR A 81 12.70 -9.86 25.63
C THR A 81 13.79 -8.77 25.72
N GLY A 82 13.44 -7.51 25.42
CA GLY A 82 14.37 -6.38 25.45
C GLY A 82 15.19 -6.15 24.17
N VAL A 83 15.02 -6.98 23.14
CA VAL A 83 15.61 -6.78 21.81
C VAL A 83 14.57 -6.19 20.87
N THR A 84 14.88 -5.05 20.26
CA THR A 84 14.01 -4.40 19.28
C THR A 84 14.38 -4.84 17.86
N TYR A 85 13.50 -5.60 17.23
CA TYR A 85 13.68 -6.09 15.85
C TYR A 85 13.21 -5.07 14.82
N MET A 86 12.28 -4.20 15.19
CA MET A 86 11.83 -3.08 14.38
C MET A 86 11.30 -1.96 15.28
N SER A 87 11.75 -0.72 15.03
CA SER A 87 11.38 0.45 15.85
C SER A 87 9.90 0.85 15.71
N LYS A 88 9.27 0.51 14.59
CA LYS A 88 7.82 0.63 14.38
C LYS A 88 7.39 -0.29 13.25
N LEU A 89 6.42 -1.18 13.50
CA LEU A 89 5.78 -1.92 12.41
C LEU A 89 4.92 -0.95 11.60
N PRO A 90 5.17 -0.80 10.29
CA PRO A 90 4.39 0.09 9.45
C PRO A 90 2.95 -0.46 9.30
N GLY A 91 1.97 0.44 9.36
CA GLY A 91 0.61 0.16 8.95
C GLY A 91 0.41 0.46 7.46
N ASP A 92 -0.69 -0.03 6.88
CA ASP A 92 -1.01 0.31 5.49
C ASP A 92 -1.19 1.83 5.33
N PRO A 93 -0.79 2.41 4.19
CA PRO A 93 -1.04 3.83 3.90
C PRO A 93 -2.53 4.22 3.91
N LEU A 94 -3.45 3.26 3.78
CA LEU A 94 -4.87 3.45 4.00
C LEU A 94 -5.23 3.03 5.43
N SER A 95 -5.91 3.90 6.18
CA SER A 95 -6.29 3.68 7.58
C SER A 95 -7.14 2.43 7.82
N ASP A 96 -7.89 2.01 6.80
CA ASP A 96 -8.87 0.93 6.89
C ASP A 96 -8.30 -0.43 6.46
N GLN A 97 -6.98 -0.49 6.19
CA GLN A 97 -6.27 -1.71 5.84
C GLN A 97 -5.06 -1.92 6.75
N THR A 98 -4.69 -3.18 6.94
CA THR A 98 -3.53 -3.61 7.75
C THR A 98 -2.91 -4.79 7.06
N TYR A 99 -1.58 -4.89 7.02
CA TYR A 99 -0.94 -6.07 6.46
C TYR A 99 -1.35 -7.34 7.17
N LYS A 100 -1.36 -8.45 6.43
CA LYS A 100 -1.70 -9.76 6.97
C LYS A 100 -0.45 -10.59 7.16
N TYR A 101 -0.25 -11.09 8.37
CA TYR A 101 0.84 -12.00 8.71
C TYR A 101 0.26 -13.35 9.12
N GLU A 102 0.70 -14.42 8.46
CA GLU A 102 0.31 -15.79 8.77
C GLU A 102 1.56 -16.62 8.99
N VAL A 103 1.62 -17.34 10.10
CA VAL A 103 2.75 -18.20 10.46
C VAL A 103 2.31 -19.66 10.37
N GLY A 104 3.18 -20.51 9.84
CA GLY A 104 2.96 -21.95 9.83
C GLY A 104 2.88 -22.49 11.26
N ALA A 105 2.14 -23.58 11.47
CA ALA A 105 1.98 -24.21 12.79
C ALA A 105 3.32 -24.58 13.44
N ASP A 106 4.34 -24.87 12.61
CA ASP A 106 5.68 -25.25 13.06
C ASP A 106 6.55 -24.04 13.46
N GLY A 107 6.07 -22.81 13.26
CA GLY A 107 6.84 -21.59 13.51
C GLY A 107 8.02 -21.36 12.56
N ASN A 108 8.22 -22.24 11.57
CA ASN A 108 9.36 -22.19 10.65
C ASN A 108 9.07 -21.58 9.29
N SER A 109 7.81 -21.30 9.00
CA SER A 109 7.39 -20.66 7.77
C SER A 109 6.44 -19.51 8.07
N TYR A 110 6.42 -18.51 7.19
CA TYR A 110 5.44 -17.43 7.26
C TYR A 110 5.03 -16.95 5.87
N THR A 111 3.86 -16.33 5.82
CA THR A 111 3.34 -15.57 4.70
C THR A 111 2.99 -14.17 5.18
N LEU A 112 3.63 -13.16 4.58
CA LEU A 112 3.32 -11.75 4.81
C LEU A 112 2.71 -11.15 3.55
N SER A 113 1.53 -10.57 3.66
CA SER A 113 0.70 -10.15 2.51
C SER A 113 0.17 -8.71 2.64
N ALA A 114 0.20 -7.97 1.53
CA ALA A 114 -0.45 -6.66 1.35
C ALA A 114 -1.46 -6.73 0.21
N CYS A 115 -2.66 -6.17 0.41
CA CYS A 115 -3.64 -6.01 -0.65
C CYS A 115 -3.25 -4.79 -1.51
N LEU A 116 -3.10 -4.99 -2.81
CA LEU A 116 -2.72 -3.92 -3.74
C LEU A 116 -3.96 -3.26 -4.34
N GLU A 117 -3.82 -1.99 -4.67
CA GLU A 117 -4.85 -1.24 -5.41
C GLU A 117 -4.73 -1.45 -6.92
N ASN A 118 -3.50 -1.64 -7.41
CA ASN A 118 -3.23 -1.97 -8.80
C ASN A 118 -3.45 -3.46 -9.08
N SER A 119 -4.56 -3.78 -9.76
CA SER A 119 -4.93 -5.14 -10.18
C SER A 119 -4.13 -5.69 -11.37
N SER A 120 -2.98 -5.10 -11.68
CA SER A 120 -2.09 -5.54 -12.77
C SER A 120 -0.63 -5.33 -12.39
N ASP A 121 -0.32 -5.41 -11.10
CA ASP A 121 1.05 -5.27 -10.62
C ASP A 121 1.87 -6.52 -10.98
N ALA A 122 3.03 -6.33 -11.62
CA ALA A 122 3.87 -7.44 -12.09
C ALA A 122 4.37 -8.36 -10.95
N GLN A 123 4.42 -7.87 -9.71
CA GLN A 123 4.82 -8.66 -8.54
C GLN A 123 3.63 -9.15 -7.71
N GLY A 124 2.41 -8.77 -8.09
CA GLY A 124 1.22 -9.22 -7.40
C GLY A 124 0.81 -10.62 -7.85
N VAL A 125 0.07 -11.29 -6.99
CA VAL A 125 -0.65 -12.51 -7.28
C VAL A 125 -2.15 -12.23 -7.15
N SER A 126 -3.00 -13.08 -7.74
CA SER A 126 -4.43 -13.00 -7.43
C SER A 126 -4.65 -13.23 -5.94
N ALA A 127 -5.47 -12.40 -5.29
CA ALA A 127 -5.82 -12.62 -3.90
C ALA A 127 -6.38 -14.04 -3.73
N ALA A 128 -5.78 -14.83 -2.84
CA ALA A 128 -6.20 -16.20 -2.62
C ALA A 128 -7.69 -16.22 -2.22
N ALA A 129 -8.49 -17.01 -2.93
CA ALA A 129 -9.91 -17.21 -2.64
C ALA A 129 -10.09 -18.08 -1.39
N SER A 130 -9.58 -17.64 -0.25
CA SER A 130 -9.99 -18.25 1.02
C SER A 130 -11.44 -17.83 1.25
N PRO A 131 -12.41 -18.78 1.31
CA PRO A 131 -13.80 -18.44 1.57
C PRO A 131 -14.02 -17.84 2.97
N TYR A 132 -13.01 -17.91 3.84
CA TYR A 132 -13.06 -17.44 5.23
C TYR A 132 -12.27 -16.15 5.47
N ASP A 133 -11.56 -15.62 4.47
CA ASP A 133 -10.77 -14.40 4.63
C ASP A 133 -11.02 -13.40 3.50
N VAL A 134 -11.90 -12.45 3.82
CA VAL A 134 -12.40 -11.40 2.91
C VAL A 134 -11.51 -10.14 2.95
N TRP A 135 -10.42 -10.15 3.72
CA TRP A 135 -9.58 -8.98 3.98
C TRP A 135 -9.02 -8.35 2.69
N CYS A 136 -8.66 -9.18 1.70
CA CYS A 136 -8.35 -8.74 0.35
C CYS A 136 -9.34 -9.40 -0.64
N PRO A 137 -10.24 -8.64 -1.27
CA PRO A 137 -11.21 -9.19 -2.22
C PRO A 137 -10.53 -9.99 -3.33
N THR A 138 -11.14 -11.10 -3.76
CA THR A 138 -10.63 -11.96 -4.84
C THR A 138 -10.50 -11.27 -6.20
N THR A 139 -11.15 -10.11 -6.36
CA THR A 139 -11.03 -9.22 -7.52
C THR A 139 -9.79 -8.35 -7.49
N LYS A 140 -9.05 -8.32 -6.37
CA LYS A 140 -7.82 -7.56 -6.18
C LYS A 140 -6.59 -8.45 -6.26
N TRP A 141 -5.45 -7.79 -6.44
CA TRP A 141 -4.14 -8.41 -6.42
C TRP A 141 -3.51 -8.20 -5.06
N MET A 142 -2.64 -9.11 -4.65
CA MET A 142 -1.88 -9.00 -3.40
C MET A 142 -0.39 -9.20 -3.66
N PHE A 143 0.44 -8.47 -2.92
CA PHE A 143 1.87 -8.75 -2.84
C PHE A 143 2.12 -9.64 -1.62
N GLN A 144 2.84 -10.73 -1.80
CA GLN A 144 3.15 -11.66 -0.71
C GLN A 144 4.63 -12.04 -0.70
N ILE A 145 5.18 -12.17 0.50
CA ILE A 145 6.49 -12.80 0.74
C ILE A 145 6.24 -14.07 1.56
N LYS A 146 6.79 -15.18 1.07
CA LYS A 146 6.77 -16.47 1.75
C LYS A 146 8.20 -16.89 2.05
N GLN A 147 8.42 -17.48 3.22
CA GLN A 147 9.67 -18.12 3.63
C GLN A 147 9.34 -19.41 4.36
#